data_AF-A0A660UXV8-F1
#
_entry.id   AF-A0A660UXV8-F1
#
_cell.length_a   1.000
_cell.length_b   1.000
_cell.length_c   1.000
_cell.angle_alpha   90.00
_cell.angle_beta   90.00
_cell.angle_gamma   90.00
#
_symmetry.space_group_name_H-M   'P 1'
#
loop_
_entity.id
_entity.type
_entity.pdbx_description
1 polymer ?
#
loop_
_entity_poly.entity_id
_entity_poly.type
_entity_poly.pdbx_seq_one_letter_code
_entity_poly.pdbx_strand_id
1 'polypeptide(L)'
;MHLLFIDESGALVPIGKQSPEDRFVLGGIIISEDTWFKIDADLKALRRKYKVEKEIKWRYFYTSRNKETSLSHLRDELKEQLRTDIYSIISRYKSIKIISVVADVAQCYGRSHINSDDDLYWFAYKRLMERFQYYLQDLSKEAGTKMNGIAICDHRERRQDRRLQDMHYRMMHGQGEYISNFANILEGLFIVPSHFSTGIQLADMVAGGIYRWYAKNDGRFHKQIAGRIRRSPGGKTEGYGIVRLH
;
A
#
# COMPACT_ATOMS: atom_id res chain seq x y z
N MET A 1 11.33 12.80 8.72
CA MET A 1 9.90 12.52 8.40
C MET A 1 9.79 11.21 7.64
N HIS A 2 8.67 10.48 7.81
CA HIS A 2 8.37 9.29 7.02
C HIS A 2 7.09 9.44 6.21
N LEU A 3 7.12 9.01 4.95
CA LEU A 3 6.04 9.11 3.99
C LEU A 3 5.41 7.73 3.80
N LEU A 4 4.14 7.56 4.14
CA LEU A 4 3.38 6.36 3.84
C LEU A 4 2.62 6.56 2.53
N PHE A 5 2.98 5.82 1.49
CA PHE A 5 2.23 5.74 0.24
C PHE A 5 1.33 4.50 0.25
N ILE A 6 0.07 4.70 -0.11
CA ILE A 6 -0.97 3.68 -0.01
C ILE A 6 -1.59 3.47 -1.39
N ASP A 7 -1.71 2.22 -1.78
CA ASP A 7 -2.53 1.79 -2.91
C ASP A 7 -3.25 0.47 -2.58
N GLU A 8 -4.18 0.05 -3.43
CA GLU A 8 -5.04 -1.11 -3.21
C GLU A 8 -4.95 -2.15 -4.33
N SER A 9 -5.29 -3.39 -4.00
CA SER A 9 -5.43 -4.46 -4.98
C SER A 9 -6.50 -5.45 -4.57
N GLY A 10 -7.22 -5.98 -5.56
CA GLY A 10 -8.49 -6.69 -5.34
C GLY A 10 -9.68 -5.74 -5.36
N ALA A 11 -10.88 -6.28 -5.59
CA ALA A 11 -12.11 -5.50 -5.64
C ALA A 11 -12.93 -5.74 -4.38
N LEU A 12 -13.44 -4.66 -3.78
CA LEU A 12 -14.51 -4.76 -2.79
C LEU A 12 -15.82 -4.93 -3.54
N VAL A 13 -16.28 -6.17 -3.62
CA VAL A 13 -17.56 -6.51 -4.24
C VAL A 13 -18.70 -6.26 -3.23
N PRO A 14 -19.90 -5.84 -3.70
CA PRO A 14 -21.03 -5.59 -2.81
C PRO A 14 -21.43 -6.82 -1.99
N ILE A 15 -22.00 -6.57 -0.80
CA ILE A 15 -22.52 -7.61 0.08
C ILE A 15 -23.57 -8.46 -0.67
N GLY A 16 -23.43 -9.78 -0.55
CA GLY A 16 -24.24 -10.79 -1.24
C GLY A 16 -23.71 -11.21 -2.60
N LYS A 17 -22.67 -10.56 -3.14
CA LYS A 17 -22.04 -10.88 -4.43
C LYS A 17 -20.60 -11.39 -4.32
N GLN A 18 -20.10 -11.51 -3.10
CA GLN A 18 -18.73 -11.95 -2.81
C GLN A 18 -18.56 -13.45 -2.87
N SER A 19 -17.38 -13.86 -3.31
CA SER A 19 -16.92 -15.25 -3.30
C SER A 19 -15.95 -15.49 -2.13
N PRO A 20 -15.85 -16.72 -1.57
CA PRO A 20 -14.93 -17.03 -0.47
C PRO A 20 -13.44 -16.78 -0.79
N GLU A 21 -13.06 -16.77 -2.07
CA GLU A 21 -11.72 -16.45 -2.56
C GLU A 21 -11.45 -14.95 -2.73
N ASP A 22 -12.47 -14.09 -2.61
CA ASP A 22 -12.29 -12.66 -2.78
C ASP A 22 -11.41 -12.11 -1.66
N ARG A 23 -10.33 -11.45 -2.09
CA ARG A 23 -9.39 -10.78 -1.21
C ARG A 23 -9.36 -9.30 -1.57
N PHE A 24 -9.19 -8.49 -0.55
CA PHE A 24 -8.89 -7.08 -0.71
C PHE A 24 -7.60 -6.76 0.04
N VAL A 25 -6.70 -6.01 -0.58
CA VAL A 25 -5.40 -5.66 -0.01
C VAL A 25 -5.22 -4.16 -0.05
N LEU A 26 -4.93 -3.56 1.10
CA LEU A 26 -4.28 -2.26 1.18
C LEU A 26 -2.78 -2.47 1.37
N GLY A 27 -2.00 -1.99 0.41
CA GLY A 27 -0.55 -2.01 0.44
C GLY A 27 0.00 -0.64 0.83
N GLY A 28 0.89 -0.62 1.82
CA GLY A 28 1.58 0.58 2.26
C GLY A 28 3.09 0.43 2.10
N ILE A 29 3.73 1.39 1.43
CA ILE A 29 5.19 1.54 1.41
C ILE A 29 5.57 2.81 2.17
N ILE A 30 6.44 2.65 3.16
CA ILE A 30 6.94 3.71 4.02
C ILE A 30 8.35 4.07 3.57
N ILE A 31 8.58 5.34 3.23
CA ILE A 31 9.86 5.86 2.75
C ILE A 31 10.30 7.01 3.65
N SER A 32 11.55 6.98 4.12
CA SER A 32 12.14 8.16 4.79
C SER A 32 12.38 9.27 3.77
N GLU A 33 12.09 10.52 4.16
CA GLU A 33 12.38 11.71 3.36
C GLU A 33 13.86 11.76 2.91
N ASP A 34 14.78 11.30 3.76
CA ASP A 34 16.23 11.29 3.48
C ASP A 34 16.60 10.43 2.26
N THR A 35 15.79 9.41 1.97
CA THR A 35 16.02 8.46 0.87
C THR A 35 15.10 8.69 -0.31
N TRP A 36 14.12 9.58 -0.19
CA TRP A 36 13.08 9.81 -1.20
C TRP A 36 13.66 10.15 -2.57
N PHE A 37 14.51 11.16 -2.66
CA PHE A 37 15.08 11.61 -3.94
C PHE A 37 15.95 10.54 -4.62
N LYS A 38 16.60 9.67 -3.83
CA LYS A 38 17.38 8.55 -4.38
C LYS A 38 16.46 7.50 -5.02
N ILE A 39 15.40 7.12 -4.31
CA ILE A 39 14.39 6.16 -4.79
C ILE A 39 13.69 6.71 -6.06
N ASP A 40 13.36 8.00 -6.07
CA ASP A 40 12.77 8.67 -7.23
C ASP A 40 13.73 8.70 -8.43
N ALA A 41 15.00 9.02 -8.21
CA ALA A 41 16.02 8.96 -9.24
C ALA A 41 16.19 7.54 -9.82
N ASP A 42 16.12 6.51 -8.99
CA ASP A 42 16.20 5.12 -9.44
C ASP A 42 15.01 4.72 -10.31
N LEU A 43 13.78 5.04 -9.89
CA LEU A 43 12.61 4.73 -10.69
C LEU A 43 12.63 5.48 -12.02
N LYS A 44 13.07 6.75 -12.01
CA LYS A 44 13.28 7.54 -13.24
C LYS A 44 14.35 6.93 -14.15
N ALA A 45 15.48 6.49 -13.59
CA ALA A 45 16.52 5.79 -14.33
C ALA A 45 16.00 4.48 -14.93
N LEU A 46 15.20 3.73 -14.15
CA LEU A 46 14.59 2.48 -14.60
C LEU A 46 13.60 2.72 -15.75
N ARG A 47 12.74 3.73 -15.64
CA ARG A 47 11.84 4.13 -16.74
C ARG A 47 12.60 4.45 -18.01
N ARG A 48 13.72 5.19 -17.93
CA ARG A 48 14.58 5.48 -19.09
C ARG A 48 15.19 4.21 -19.68
N LYS A 49 15.71 3.29 -18.84
CA LYS A 49 16.27 2.00 -19.27
C LYS A 49 15.29 1.18 -20.11
N TYR A 50 14.02 1.15 -19.71
CA TYR A 50 12.97 0.38 -20.39
C TYR A 50 12.11 1.22 -21.37
N LYS A 51 12.47 2.48 -21.61
CA LYS A 51 11.70 3.42 -22.46
C LYS A 51 10.22 3.49 -22.07
N VAL A 52 9.93 3.56 -20.77
CA VAL A 52 8.57 3.71 -20.23
C VAL A 52 8.32 5.18 -19.94
N GLU A 53 7.52 5.84 -20.77
CA GLU A 53 7.29 7.29 -20.69
C GLU A 53 6.17 7.68 -19.73
N LYS A 54 5.17 6.79 -19.59
CA LYS A 54 3.99 7.00 -18.73
C LYS A 54 4.15 6.25 -17.41
N GLU A 55 3.13 6.32 -16.56
CA GLU A 55 3.17 5.63 -15.28
C GLU A 55 3.27 4.10 -15.45
N ILE A 56 3.87 3.45 -14.46
CA ILE A 56 3.86 2.00 -14.34
C ILE A 56 2.69 1.64 -13.41
N LYS A 57 1.79 0.76 -13.88
CA LYS A 57 0.77 0.13 -13.03
C LYS A 57 0.98 -1.38 -12.96
N TRP A 58 0.75 -1.97 -11.80
CA TRP A 58 0.79 -3.41 -11.54
C TRP A 58 -0.06 -4.20 -12.56
N ARG A 59 -1.27 -3.71 -12.85
CA ARG A 59 -2.16 -4.36 -13.82
C ARG A 59 -1.59 -4.41 -15.26
N TYR A 60 -0.69 -3.49 -15.62
CA TYR A 60 -0.11 -3.45 -16.97
C TYR A 60 0.83 -4.62 -17.26
N PHE A 61 1.31 -5.32 -16.23
CA PHE A 61 2.07 -6.56 -16.38
C PHE A 61 1.21 -7.77 -16.77
N TYR A 62 -0.12 -7.67 -16.65
CA TYR A 62 -1.07 -8.75 -16.96
C TYR A 62 -2.09 -8.39 -18.04
N THR A 63 -2.13 -7.13 -18.47
CA THR A 63 -3.14 -6.65 -19.42
C THR A 63 -2.96 -7.37 -20.75
N SER A 64 -4.05 -7.97 -21.27
CA SER A 64 -4.09 -8.61 -22.58
C SER A 64 -3.94 -7.58 -23.71
N ARG A 65 -3.52 -8.04 -24.89
CA ARG A 65 -3.12 -7.22 -26.06
C ARG A 65 -4.16 -6.16 -26.54
N ASN A 66 -5.40 -6.18 -26.03
CA ASN A 66 -6.51 -5.38 -26.54
C ASN A 66 -6.59 -3.96 -25.96
N LYS A 67 -5.79 -3.60 -24.94
CA LYS A 67 -5.72 -2.23 -24.43
C LYS A 67 -4.26 -1.78 -24.40
N GLU A 68 -3.96 -0.71 -25.14
CA GLU A 68 -2.63 -0.13 -25.12
C GLU A 68 -2.33 0.48 -23.74
N THR A 69 -1.18 0.12 -23.19
CA THR A 69 -0.66 0.54 -21.89
C THR A 69 0.74 1.08 -22.04
N SER A 70 1.27 1.69 -20.98
CA SER A 70 2.66 2.17 -20.93
C SER A 70 3.71 1.08 -21.06
N LEU A 71 3.32 -0.20 -20.97
CA LEU A 71 4.20 -1.37 -21.09
C LEU A 71 3.91 -2.20 -22.35
N SER A 72 2.98 -1.78 -23.20
CA SER A 72 2.53 -2.57 -24.36
C SER A 72 3.61 -2.77 -25.42
N HIS A 73 4.59 -1.88 -25.51
CA HIS A 73 5.76 -2.01 -26.40
C HIS A 73 6.80 -3.00 -25.89
N LEU A 74 6.74 -3.40 -24.60
CA LEU A 74 7.67 -4.35 -24.02
C LEU A 74 7.20 -5.79 -24.29
N ARG A 75 8.15 -6.65 -24.67
CA ARG A 75 7.95 -8.10 -24.67
C ARG A 75 7.79 -8.61 -23.25
N ASP A 76 7.18 -9.78 -23.10
CA ASP A 76 6.85 -10.32 -21.79
C ASP A 76 8.09 -10.59 -20.93
N GLU A 77 9.21 -11.03 -21.52
CA GLU A 77 10.48 -11.19 -20.80
C GLU A 77 11.00 -9.87 -20.23
N LEU A 78 10.88 -8.78 -20.99
CA LEU A 78 11.31 -7.44 -20.55
C LEU A 78 10.35 -6.86 -19.51
N LYS A 79 9.05 -7.17 -19.58
CA LYS A 79 8.09 -6.82 -18.52
C LYS A 79 8.44 -7.51 -17.21
N GLU A 80 8.78 -8.80 -17.26
CA GLU A 80 9.23 -9.55 -16.08
C GLU A 80 10.53 -8.98 -15.50
N GLN A 81 11.48 -8.60 -16.36
CA GLN A 81 12.72 -7.99 -15.92
C GLN A 81 12.51 -6.59 -15.31
N LEU A 82 11.69 -5.75 -15.94
CA LEU A 82 11.28 -4.45 -15.39
C LEU A 82 10.65 -4.62 -14.01
N ARG A 83 9.72 -5.58 -13.88
CA ARG A 83 9.06 -5.87 -12.60
C ARG A 83 10.05 -6.27 -11.52
N THR A 84 11.00 -7.14 -11.85
CA THR A 84 12.07 -7.57 -10.94
C THR A 84 12.97 -6.39 -10.55
N ASP A 85 13.34 -5.54 -11.50
CA ASP A 85 14.15 -4.34 -11.24
C ASP A 85 13.40 -3.33 -10.34
N ILE A 86 12.07 -3.18 -10.48
CA ILE A 86 11.26 -2.35 -9.57
C ILE A 86 11.31 -2.92 -8.14
N TYR A 87 11.13 -4.23 -7.97
CA TYR A 87 11.25 -4.86 -6.65
C TYR A 87 12.66 -4.78 -6.08
N SER A 88 13.69 -4.73 -6.93
CA SER A 88 15.07 -4.46 -6.52
C SER A 88 15.24 -3.07 -5.92
N ILE A 89 14.58 -2.03 -6.48
CA ILE A 89 14.52 -0.69 -5.86
C ILE A 89 13.93 -0.79 -4.45
N ILE A 90 12.81 -1.49 -4.26
CA ILE A 90 12.17 -1.61 -2.95
C ILE A 90 13.07 -2.38 -1.96
N SER A 91 13.64 -3.50 -2.38
CA SER A 91 14.37 -4.40 -1.48
C SER A 91 15.74 -3.86 -1.05
N ARG A 92 16.44 -3.10 -1.89
CA ARG A 92 17.80 -2.62 -1.60
C ARG A 92 17.84 -1.54 -0.51
N TYR A 93 16.82 -0.68 -0.40
CA TYR A 93 16.79 0.37 0.62
C TYR A 93 16.30 -0.19 1.96
N LYS A 94 17.20 -0.27 2.95
CA LYS A 94 16.86 -0.74 4.32
C LYS A 94 15.86 0.18 5.05
N SER A 95 15.85 1.46 4.67
CA SER A 95 14.93 2.49 5.18
C SER A 95 13.49 2.26 4.75
N ILE A 96 13.27 1.57 3.62
CA ILE A 96 11.92 1.23 3.17
C ILE A 96 11.33 0.20 4.11
N LYS A 97 10.10 0.45 4.58
CA LYS A 97 9.28 -0.54 5.28
C LYS A 97 7.95 -0.74 4.57
N ILE A 98 7.44 -1.95 4.65
CA ILE A 98 6.14 -2.31 4.08
C ILE A 98 5.20 -2.69 5.21
N ILE A 99 4.00 -2.13 5.16
CA ILE A 99 2.86 -2.50 5.98
C ILE A 99 1.68 -2.81 5.06
N SER A 100 0.86 -3.78 5.40
CA SER A 100 -0.27 -4.16 4.56
C SER A 100 -1.40 -4.75 5.40
N VAL A 101 -2.61 -4.56 4.89
CA VAL A 101 -3.82 -5.19 5.42
C VAL A 101 -4.43 -6.04 4.32
N VAL A 102 -4.73 -7.30 4.66
CA VAL A 102 -5.33 -8.28 3.77
C VAL A 102 -6.67 -8.69 4.36
N ALA A 103 -7.76 -8.36 3.69
CA ALA A 103 -9.10 -8.75 4.07
C ALA A 103 -9.59 -9.95 3.27
N ASP A 104 -10.09 -10.96 3.97
CA ASP A 104 -11.01 -11.94 3.42
C ASP A 104 -12.40 -11.30 3.36
N VAL A 105 -12.85 -10.96 2.16
CA VAL A 105 -14.04 -10.11 1.96
C VAL A 105 -15.29 -10.80 2.51
N ALA A 106 -15.45 -12.09 2.22
CA ALA A 106 -16.61 -12.86 2.66
C ALA A 106 -16.67 -13.01 4.18
N GLN A 107 -15.54 -13.31 4.82
CA GLN A 107 -15.50 -13.42 6.29
C GLN A 107 -15.76 -12.06 6.94
N CYS A 108 -15.17 -10.98 6.40
CA CYS A 108 -15.34 -9.64 6.98
C CYS A 108 -16.80 -9.18 6.95
N TYR A 109 -17.55 -9.47 5.90
CA TYR A 109 -18.99 -9.15 5.84
C TYR A 109 -19.86 -9.97 6.82
N GLY A 110 -19.30 -11.00 7.46
CA GLY A 110 -19.94 -11.67 8.60
C GLY A 110 -19.89 -10.86 9.90
N ARG A 111 -19.15 -9.75 9.96
CA ARG A 111 -19.00 -8.92 11.16
C ARG A 111 -20.14 -7.90 11.25
N SER A 112 -20.77 -7.80 12.43
CA SER A 112 -21.92 -6.92 12.68
C SER A 112 -21.69 -5.42 12.42
N HIS A 113 -20.44 -4.96 12.42
CA HIS A 113 -20.06 -3.56 12.20
C HIS A 113 -19.64 -3.27 10.75
N ILE A 114 -19.71 -4.25 9.84
CA ILE A 114 -19.34 -4.09 8.43
C ILE A 114 -20.59 -4.32 7.59
N ASN A 115 -21.26 -3.23 7.23
CA ASN A 115 -22.55 -3.25 6.53
C ASN A 115 -22.45 -2.74 5.08
N SER A 116 -21.25 -2.38 4.65
CA SER A 116 -20.96 -1.92 3.30
C SER A 116 -19.51 -2.22 2.91
N ASP A 117 -19.22 -2.13 1.62
CA ASP A 117 -17.87 -2.11 1.07
C ASP A 117 -17.06 -0.92 1.64
N ASP A 118 -17.71 0.23 1.83
CA ASP A 118 -17.11 1.39 2.50
C ASP A 118 -16.69 1.09 3.95
N ASP A 119 -17.51 0.36 4.72
CA ASP A 119 -17.16 -0.03 6.10
C ASP A 119 -15.96 -0.99 6.12
N LEU A 120 -15.88 -1.91 5.16
CA LEU A 120 -14.74 -2.83 5.03
C LEU A 120 -13.47 -2.07 4.63
N TYR A 121 -13.58 -1.18 3.65
CA TYR A 121 -12.48 -0.31 3.26
C TYR A 121 -11.97 0.50 4.46
N TRP A 122 -12.90 1.09 5.22
CA TRP A 122 -12.57 1.87 6.40
C TRP A 122 -11.89 1.03 7.48
N PHE A 123 -12.43 -0.15 7.76
CA PHE A 123 -11.85 -1.05 8.74
C PHE A 123 -10.42 -1.42 8.36
N ALA A 124 -10.17 -1.74 7.09
CA ALA A 124 -8.83 -2.00 6.57
C ALA A 124 -7.91 -0.77 6.67
N TYR A 125 -8.40 0.40 6.27
CA TYR A 125 -7.63 1.65 6.31
C TYR A 125 -7.21 2.00 7.74
N LYS A 126 -8.14 1.93 8.71
CA LYS A 126 -7.83 2.14 10.13
C LYS A 126 -6.72 1.21 10.61
N ARG A 127 -6.78 -0.09 10.26
CA ARG A 127 -5.75 -1.06 10.65
C ARG A 127 -4.39 -0.73 10.05
N LEU A 128 -4.35 -0.26 8.79
CA LEU A 128 -3.12 0.17 8.13
C LEU A 128 -2.50 1.38 8.85
N MET A 129 -3.31 2.39 9.16
CA MET A 129 -2.85 3.59 9.86
C MET A 129 -2.34 3.29 11.27
N GLU A 130 -2.96 2.35 11.98
CA GLU A 130 -2.43 1.88 13.27
C GLU A 130 -1.05 1.19 13.11
N ARG A 131 -0.81 0.48 11.99
CA ARG A 131 0.53 -0.08 11.70
C ARG A 131 1.56 1.01 11.46
N PHE A 132 1.18 2.09 10.78
CA PHE A 132 2.07 3.22 10.55
C PHE A 132 2.38 3.98 11.84
N GLN A 133 1.36 4.24 12.68
CA GLN A 133 1.54 4.83 14.00
C GLN A 133 2.53 4.03 14.85
N TYR A 134 2.39 2.70 14.91
CA TYR A 134 3.31 1.89 15.73
C TYR A 134 4.73 1.85 15.15
N TYR A 135 4.86 1.88 13.82
CA TYR A 135 6.17 2.04 13.18
C TYR A 135 6.86 3.35 13.61
N LEU A 136 6.14 4.47 13.58
CA LEU A 136 6.68 5.76 13.98
C LEU A 136 7.01 5.81 15.48
N GLN A 137 6.19 5.17 16.32
CA GLN A 137 6.46 5.06 17.75
C GLN A 137 7.71 4.23 18.05
N ASP A 138 7.92 3.12 17.35
CA ASP A 138 9.12 2.30 17.51
C ASP A 138 10.36 3.10 17.09
N LEU A 139 10.31 3.78 15.93
CA LEU A 139 11.39 4.67 15.52
C LEU A 139 11.63 5.81 16.50
N SER A 140 10.57 6.35 17.10
CA SER A 140 10.71 7.42 18.10
C SER A 140 11.46 6.94 19.33
N LYS A 141 11.19 5.70 19.77
CA LYS A 141 11.90 5.08 20.89
C LYS A 141 13.36 4.80 20.54
N GLU A 142 13.61 4.26 19.35
CA GLU A 142 14.96 3.95 18.88
C GLU A 142 15.84 5.20 18.74
N ALA A 143 15.27 6.29 18.22
CA ALA A 143 16.00 7.54 18.00
C ALA A 143 16.06 8.47 19.22
N GLY A 144 15.29 8.19 20.28
CA GLY A 144 15.16 9.07 21.45
C GLY A 144 14.47 10.41 21.17
N THR A 145 13.81 10.55 20.02
CA THR A 145 13.10 11.77 19.62
C THR A 145 11.82 11.43 18.86
N LYS A 146 10.83 12.33 18.85
CA LYS A 146 9.55 12.08 18.20
C LYS A 146 9.72 12.00 16.68
N MET A 147 9.41 10.85 16.11
CA MET A 147 9.35 10.63 14.67
C MET A 147 7.94 10.82 14.17
N ASN A 148 7.78 11.67 13.16
CA ASN A 148 6.50 11.97 12.54
C ASN A 148 6.42 11.43 11.11
N GLY A 149 5.19 11.27 10.62
CA GLY A 149 4.94 10.90 9.24
C GLY A 149 3.65 11.46 8.69
N ILE A 150 3.50 11.36 7.37
CA ILE A 150 2.29 11.73 6.63
C ILE A 150 1.81 10.55 5.78
N ALA A 151 0.52 10.48 5.52
CA ALA A 151 -0.09 9.50 4.63
C ALA A 151 -0.44 10.12 3.28
N ILE A 152 -0.20 9.37 2.21
CA ILE A 152 -0.39 9.77 0.81
C ILE A 152 -1.09 8.63 0.08
N CYS A 153 -2.25 8.90 -0.53
CA CYS A 153 -3.03 7.93 -1.32
C CYS A 153 -3.08 8.32 -2.80
N ASP A 154 -3.33 7.32 -3.65
CA ASP A 154 -3.65 7.56 -5.06
C ASP A 154 -4.98 8.30 -5.19
N HIS A 155 -5.06 9.18 -6.18
CA HIS A 155 -6.27 9.87 -6.58
C HIS A 155 -7.29 8.90 -7.17
N ARG A 156 -8.54 8.98 -6.68
CA ARG A 156 -9.67 8.25 -7.24
C ARG A 156 -10.68 9.24 -7.82
N GLU A 157 -11.97 8.91 -7.77
CA GLU A 157 -13.02 9.87 -8.11
C GLU A 157 -13.18 10.93 -7.01
N ARG A 158 -13.49 12.17 -7.38
CA ARG A 158 -13.63 13.31 -6.44
C ARG A 158 -14.49 13.02 -5.21
N ARG A 159 -15.58 12.26 -5.38
CA ARG A 159 -16.47 11.87 -4.27
C ARG A 159 -15.79 10.90 -3.32
N GLN A 160 -15.04 9.94 -3.84
CA GLN A 160 -14.30 8.96 -3.03
C GLN A 160 -13.16 9.65 -2.26
N ASP A 161 -12.43 10.55 -2.92
CA ASP A 161 -11.36 11.34 -2.31
C ASP A 161 -11.85 12.15 -1.10
N ARG A 162 -12.92 12.93 -1.28
CA ARG A 162 -13.49 13.74 -0.19
C ARG A 162 -13.96 12.87 0.96
N ARG A 163 -14.62 11.75 0.68
CA ARG A 163 -15.05 10.79 1.71
C ARG A 163 -13.87 10.24 2.50
N LEU A 164 -12.79 9.88 1.81
CA LEU A 164 -11.58 9.34 2.44
C LEU A 164 -10.88 10.39 3.30
N GLN A 165 -10.84 11.66 2.87
CA GLN A 165 -10.30 12.77 3.66
C GLN A 165 -11.14 13.07 4.91
N ASP A 166 -12.47 13.16 4.78
CA ASP A 166 -13.37 13.40 5.91
C ASP A 166 -13.25 12.28 6.95
N MET A 167 -13.14 11.04 6.48
CA MET A 167 -12.98 9.86 7.30
C MET A 167 -11.62 9.84 8.02
N HIS A 168 -10.53 10.17 7.30
CA HIS A 168 -9.21 10.32 7.90
C HIS A 168 -9.22 11.42 8.98
N TYR A 169 -9.82 12.58 8.70
CA TYR A 169 -9.94 13.67 9.66
C TYR A 169 -10.68 13.22 10.93
N ARG A 170 -11.82 12.53 10.79
CA ARG A 170 -12.57 11.97 11.93
C ARG A 170 -11.75 10.94 12.71
N MET A 171 -10.90 10.17 12.04
CA MET A 171 -9.97 9.23 12.68
C MET A 171 -8.98 9.95 13.59
N MET A 172 -8.44 11.06 13.11
CA MET A 172 -7.35 11.80 13.74
C MET A 172 -7.84 12.73 14.85
N HIS A 173 -9.06 13.26 14.71
CA HIS A 173 -9.61 14.30 15.58
C HIS A 173 -10.93 13.96 16.27
N GLY A 174 -11.52 12.79 15.99
CA GLY A 174 -12.77 12.38 16.62
C GLY A 174 -12.61 12.18 18.13
N GLN A 175 -13.69 12.43 18.87
CA GLN A 175 -13.78 12.13 20.30
C GLN A 175 -14.67 10.90 20.50
N GLY A 176 -14.13 9.84 21.11
CA GLY A 176 -14.84 8.59 21.39
C GLY A 176 -13.91 7.53 22.00
N GLU A 177 -14.46 6.65 22.85
CA GLU A 177 -13.71 5.68 23.67
C GLU A 177 -12.90 4.64 22.87
N TYR A 178 -13.19 4.45 21.59
CA TYR A 178 -12.56 3.44 20.72
C TYR A 178 -11.70 4.01 19.58
N ILE A 179 -11.36 5.30 19.65
CA ILE A 179 -10.52 5.96 18.64
C ILE A 179 -9.04 5.76 18.99
N SER A 180 -8.28 5.25 18.02
CA SER A 180 -6.84 5.05 18.18
C SER A 180 -6.14 6.41 18.28
N ASN A 181 -5.23 6.57 19.25
CA ASN A 181 -4.47 7.81 19.37
C ASN A 181 -3.33 7.86 18.32
N PHE A 182 -3.47 8.75 17.34
CA PHE A 182 -2.51 8.93 16.25
C PHE A 182 -1.58 10.13 16.50
N ALA A 183 -0.70 9.99 17.49
CA ALA A 183 0.15 11.10 17.93
C ALA A 183 1.34 11.42 17.00
N ASN A 184 1.68 10.53 16.06
CA ASN A 184 2.86 10.65 15.19
C ASN A 184 2.51 10.92 13.72
N ILE A 185 1.23 10.86 13.36
CA ILE A 185 0.78 11.17 12.00
C ILE A 185 0.35 12.62 11.98
N LEU A 186 0.94 13.38 11.06
CA LEU A 186 0.67 14.80 10.88
C LEU A 186 -0.37 15.00 9.77
N GLU A 187 -1.13 16.08 9.91
CA GLU A 187 -2.06 16.59 8.92
C GLU A 187 -3.15 15.59 8.50
N GLY A 188 -3.96 16.01 7.53
CA GLY A 188 -4.90 15.14 6.83
C GLY A 188 -4.23 14.25 5.77
N LEU A 189 -5.06 13.49 5.05
CA LEU A 189 -4.60 12.63 3.97
C LEU A 189 -4.27 13.44 2.70
N PHE A 190 -3.04 13.29 2.22
CA PHE A 190 -2.61 13.83 0.93
C PHE A 190 -3.05 12.91 -0.20
N ILE A 191 -3.57 13.50 -1.28
CA ILE A 191 -4.03 12.76 -2.46
C ILE A 191 -3.23 13.25 -3.66
N VAL A 192 -2.61 12.33 -4.40
CA VAL A 192 -1.73 12.63 -5.53
C VAL A 192 -2.08 11.75 -6.72
N PRO A 193 -2.15 12.29 -7.95
CA PRO A 193 -2.29 11.45 -9.14
C PRO A 193 -1.11 10.49 -9.30
N SER A 194 -1.37 9.19 -9.45
CA SER A 194 -0.35 8.13 -9.56
C SER A 194 0.78 8.42 -10.56
N HIS A 195 0.47 9.01 -11.71
CA HIS A 195 1.46 9.33 -12.75
C HIS A 195 2.50 10.38 -12.32
N PHE A 196 2.23 11.17 -11.28
CA PHE A 196 3.17 12.13 -10.70
C PHE A 196 3.92 11.62 -9.47
N SER A 197 3.58 10.44 -8.94
CA SER A 197 4.14 9.95 -7.67
C SER A 197 4.88 8.63 -7.82
N THR A 198 6.20 8.68 -7.61
CA THR A 198 7.05 7.48 -7.45
C THR A 198 6.55 6.58 -6.34
N GLY A 199 6.16 7.16 -5.20
CA GLY A 199 5.73 6.40 -4.04
C GLY A 199 4.41 5.65 -4.28
N ILE A 200 3.45 6.26 -4.98
CA ILE A 200 2.20 5.59 -5.35
C ILE A 200 2.46 4.44 -6.33
N GLN A 201 3.31 4.65 -7.35
CA GLN A 201 3.66 3.56 -8.28
C GLN A 201 4.36 2.40 -7.56
N LEU A 202 5.20 2.66 -6.56
CA LEU A 202 5.78 1.59 -5.73
C LEU A 202 4.74 0.94 -4.81
N ALA A 203 3.78 1.70 -4.28
CA ALA A 203 2.67 1.19 -3.47
C ALA A 203 1.78 0.22 -4.27
N ASP A 204 1.46 0.54 -5.53
CA ASP A 204 0.72 -0.35 -6.46
C ASP A 204 1.43 -1.70 -6.62
N MET A 205 2.75 -1.67 -6.82
CA MET A 205 3.56 -2.89 -6.94
C MET A 205 3.59 -3.72 -5.65
N VAL A 206 3.56 -3.07 -4.48
CA VAL A 206 3.46 -3.73 -3.17
C VAL A 206 2.07 -4.36 -2.98
N ALA A 207 1.01 -3.58 -3.20
CA ALA A 207 -0.37 -4.03 -3.06
C ALA A 207 -0.66 -5.23 -3.98
N GLY A 208 -0.30 -5.11 -5.26
CA GLY A 208 -0.45 -6.19 -6.24
C GLY A 208 0.37 -7.44 -5.94
N GLY A 209 1.60 -7.26 -5.47
CA GLY A 209 2.48 -8.37 -5.08
C GLY A 209 1.97 -9.15 -3.87
N ILE A 210 1.43 -8.45 -2.85
CA ILE A 210 0.82 -9.07 -1.66
C ILE A 210 -0.53 -9.71 -2.03
N TYR A 211 -1.35 -9.04 -2.83
CA TYR A 211 -2.62 -9.59 -3.32
C TYR A 211 -2.42 -10.91 -4.07
N ARG A 212 -1.46 -10.99 -4.99
CA ARG A 212 -1.13 -12.25 -5.69
C ARG A 212 -0.79 -13.39 -4.74
N TRP A 213 -0.06 -13.09 -3.67
CA TRP A 213 0.33 -14.09 -2.70
C TRP A 213 -0.89 -14.67 -1.97
N TYR A 214 -1.80 -13.82 -1.49
CA TYR A 214 -2.97 -14.26 -0.74
C TYR A 214 -4.15 -14.75 -1.60
N ALA A 215 -4.39 -14.12 -2.74
CA ALA A 215 -5.56 -14.39 -3.59
C ALA A 215 -5.29 -15.44 -4.67
N LYS A 216 -4.03 -15.61 -5.11
CA LYS A 216 -3.65 -16.49 -6.23
C LYS A 216 -2.57 -17.51 -5.86
N ASN A 217 -2.20 -17.60 -4.57
CA ASN A 217 -1.14 -18.46 -4.06
C ASN A 217 0.21 -18.26 -4.81
N ASP A 218 0.46 -17.06 -5.34
CA ASP A 218 1.69 -16.73 -6.05
C ASP A 218 2.56 -15.77 -5.23
N GLY A 219 3.49 -16.36 -4.48
CA GLY A 219 4.42 -15.63 -3.63
C GLY A 219 5.65 -15.06 -4.33
N ARG A 220 5.82 -15.19 -5.66
CA ARG A 220 7.05 -14.79 -6.37
C ARG A 220 7.42 -13.32 -6.18
N PHE A 221 6.42 -12.45 -6.09
CA PHE A 221 6.60 -11.00 -5.93
C PHE A 221 6.82 -10.61 -4.47
N HIS A 222 5.96 -11.10 -3.58
CA HIS A 222 6.12 -10.94 -2.14
C HIS A 222 7.52 -11.35 -1.67
N LYS A 223 8.04 -12.50 -2.14
CA LYS A 223 9.38 -12.99 -1.75
C LYS A 223 10.51 -11.98 -2.03
N GLN A 224 10.40 -11.17 -3.08
CA GLN A 224 11.42 -10.17 -3.43
C GLN A 224 11.45 -8.99 -2.45
N ILE A 225 10.33 -8.70 -1.78
CA ILE A 225 10.17 -7.57 -0.85
C ILE A 225 9.97 -7.99 0.61
N ALA A 226 9.94 -9.31 0.90
CA ALA A 226 9.69 -9.87 2.23
C ALA A 226 10.68 -9.37 3.30
N GLY A 227 11.90 -8.99 2.90
CA GLY A 227 12.90 -8.39 3.79
C GLY A 227 12.61 -6.95 4.21
N ARG A 228 11.62 -6.28 3.60
CA ARG A 228 11.19 -4.91 3.92
C ARG A 228 9.87 -4.85 4.67
N ILE A 229 9.11 -5.93 4.74
CA ILE A 229 7.90 -6.01 5.55
C ILE A 229 8.25 -5.77 7.02
N ARG A 230 7.52 -4.87 7.68
CA ARG A 230 7.72 -4.55 9.10
C ARG A 230 7.56 -5.81 9.94
N ARG A 231 8.42 -5.95 10.95
CA ARG A 231 8.44 -7.11 11.84
C ARG A 231 8.36 -6.68 13.29
N SER A 232 7.94 -7.59 14.13
CA SER A 232 8.15 -7.50 15.58
C SER A 232 9.65 -7.56 15.91
N PRO A 233 10.04 -7.22 17.15
CA PRO A 233 11.40 -7.50 17.64
C PRO A 233 11.81 -8.98 17.45
N GLY A 234 10.89 -9.92 17.66
CA GLY A 234 11.10 -11.36 17.39
C GLY A 234 10.99 -11.81 15.92
N GLY A 235 10.93 -10.90 14.96
CA GLY A 235 10.92 -11.23 13.52
C GLY A 235 9.58 -11.60 12.89
N LYS A 236 8.46 -11.59 13.64
CA LYS A 236 7.11 -11.91 13.14
C LYS A 236 6.56 -10.79 12.25
N THR A 237 6.03 -11.15 11.08
CA THR A 237 5.36 -10.19 10.17
C THR A 237 3.86 -10.05 10.46
N GLU A 238 3.19 -11.14 10.79
CA GLU A 238 1.75 -11.19 11.08
C GLU A 238 1.40 -10.37 12.34
N GLY A 239 0.44 -9.46 12.22
CA GLY A 239 0.07 -8.47 13.24
C GLY A 239 0.96 -7.22 13.28
N TYR A 240 2.08 -7.21 12.53
CA TYR A 240 3.04 -6.11 12.53
C TYR A 240 3.12 -5.43 11.16
N GLY A 241 3.69 -6.10 10.17
CA GLY A 241 3.78 -5.63 8.79
C GLY A 241 2.66 -6.18 7.91
N ILE A 242 2.02 -7.29 8.28
CA ILE A 242 0.84 -7.79 7.59
C ILE A 242 -0.25 -8.02 8.63
N VAL A 243 -1.44 -7.46 8.40
CA VAL A 243 -2.63 -7.68 9.23
C VAL A 243 -3.66 -8.41 8.39
N ARG A 244 -4.17 -9.53 8.88
CA ARG A 244 -5.26 -10.26 8.23
C ARG A 244 -6.60 -9.95 8.90
N LEU A 245 -7.59 -9.59 8.08
CA LEU A 245 -8.97 -9.39 8.48
C LEU A 245 -9.79 -10.56 7.98
N HIS A 246 -10.59 -11.10 8.89
CA HIS A 246 -11.55 -12.19 8.69
C HIS A 246 -12.76 -11.89 9.55
#